data_AF-A0A923MJE3-F1
#
_entry.id   AF-A0A923MJE3-F1
#
_cell.length_a   1.000
_cell.length_b   1.000
_cell.length_c   1.000
_cell.angle_alpha   90.00
_cell.angle_beta   90.00
_cell.angle_gamma   90.00
#
_symmetry.space_group_name_H-M   'P 1'
#
loop_
_entity.id
_entity.type
_entity.pdbx_description
1 polymer ?
#
loop_
_entity_poly.entity_id
_entity_poly.type
_entity_poly.pdbx_seq_one_letter_code
_entity_poly.pdbx_strand_id
1 'polypeptide(L)'
;MGIESQYLGEINIPEEHRAEYAQQALKLLRAGSMVTVEPVQLYGHKLYLLSPPELDEEDGKAVGHYNYLDENSGEQWCLNAKDGWFGCGKIIGSCYYSTIAAVHILTTLWSNSYAATLINGCLVREKTYIRWINYVLGTQYTNQRATQLWEIGKLLQLDDAYWVRCNPDLGYLLEDYPPECADRDHASQSWEMRRGVTAEAAFIRSCSTPGLAWEALADYCLEHSDELDELAHTSTAWAGYPDDWAAASDELMDELLGVLL
;
A
#
# COMPACT_ATOMS: atom_id res chain seq x y z
N MET A 1 19.42 -11.38 -8.73
CA MET A 1 18.89 -10.97 -7.41
C MET A 1 17.41 -10.74 -7.63
N GLY A 2 16.53 -11.52 -7.00
CA GLY A 2 15.07 -11.43 -7.21
C GLY A 2 14.43 -10.48 -6.19
N ILE A 3 13.23 -10.00 -6.49
CA ILE A 3 12.46 -9.11 -5.61
C ILE A 3 11.40 -9.93 -4.87
N GLU A 4 11.18 -9.64 -3.59
CA GLU A 4 10.27 -10.40 -2.72
C GLU A 4 8.95 -9.65 -2.52
N SER A 5 7.81 -10.35 -2.55
CA SER A 5 6.51 -9.79 -2.18
C SER A 5 6.16 -10.11 -0.74
N GLN A 6 5.60 -9.13 -0.03
CA GLN A 6 5.20 -9.24 1.37
C GLN A 6 3.90 -8.44 1.61
N TYR A 7 3.24 -8.70 2.72
CA TYR A 7 2.14 -7.85 3.21
C TYR A 7 2.62 -7.04 4.40
N LEU A 8 2.24 -5.77 4.42
CA LEU A 8 2.26 -4.94 5.61
C LEU A 8 0.96 -5.20 6.38
N GLY A 9 1.05 -5.60 7.65
CA GLY A 9 -0.13 -5.98 8.45
C GLY A 9 -0.57 -7.43 8.25
N GLU A 10 -1.63 -7.82 8.94
CA GLU A 10 -2.17 -9.19 8.90
C GLU A 10 -3.24 -9.31 7.81
N ILE A 11 -3.15 -10.37 7.00
CA ILE A 11 -4.18 -10.73 6.03
C ILE A 11 -5.22 -11.60 6.70
N ASN A 12 -6.47 -11.17 6.65
CA ASN A 12 -7.60 -11.92 7.18
C ASN A 12 -8.81 -11.83 6.24
N ILE A 13 -8.96 -12.82 5.35
CA ILE A 13 -10.12 -12.96 4.47
C ILE A 13 -11.15 -13.88 5.15
N PRO A 14 -12.39 -13.39 5.39
CA PRO A 14 -13.46 -14.19 5.99
C PRO A 14 -13.81 -15.43 5.17
N GLU A 15 -14.13 -16.54 5.83
CA GLU A 15 -14.37 -17.85 5.20
C GLU A 15 -15.44 -17.78 4.10
N GLU A 16 -16.51 -17.02 4.35
CA GLU A 16 -17.62 -16.79 3.41
C GLU A 16 -17.21 -16.11 2.11
N HIS A 17 -16.08 -15.39 2.11
CA HIS A 17 -15.58 -14.63 0.97
C HIS A 17 -14.45 -15.35 0.22
N ARG A 18 -13.82 -16.35 0.83
CA ARG A 18 -12.61 -16.99 0.27
C ARG A 18 -12.84 -17.62 -1.10
N ALA A 19 -14.01 -18.21 -1.32
CA ALA A 19 -14.35 -18.81 -2.61
C ALA A 19 -14.43 -17.77 -3.74
N GLU A 20 -15.08 -16.63 -3.49
CA GLU A 20 -15.18 -15.55 -4.46
C GLU A 20 -13.82 -14.89 -4.70
N TYR A 21 -13.09 -14.58 -3.62
CA TYR A 21 -11.72 -14.10 -3.70
C TYR A 21 -10.83 -15.01 -4.55
N ALA A 22 -10.85 -16.33 -4.30
CA ALA A 22 -10.02 -17.27 -5.04
C ALA A 22 -10.37 -17.31 -6.53
N GLN A 23 -11.66 -17.24 -6.88
CA GLN A 23 -12.08 -17.15 -8.29
C GLN A 23 -11.58 -15.87 -8.96
N GLN A 24 -11.66 -14.73 -8.27
CA GLN A 24 -11.15 -13.46 -8.78
C GLN A 24 -9.62 -13.49 -8.92
N ALA A 25 -8.90 -14.02 -7.94
CA ALA A 25 -7.45 -14.16 -7.99
C ALA A 25 -6.99 -15.05 -9.16
N LEU A 26 -7.66 -16.19 -9.40
CA LEU A 26 -7.39 -17.02 -10.58
C LEU A 26 -7.63 -16.28 -11.89
N LYS A 27 -8.70 -15.48 -11.97
CA LYS A 27 -8.99 -14.68 -13.16
C LYS A 27 -7.88 -13.67 -13.44
N LEU A 28 -7.34 -13.02 -12.40
CA LEU A 28 -6.19 -12.12 -12.52
C LEU A 28 -4.92 -12.88 -12.94
N LEU A 29 -4.61 -14.02 -12.32
CA LEU A 29 -3.45 -14.85 -12.68
C LEU A 29 -3.49 -15.26 -14.15
N ARG A 30 -4.66 -15.69 -14.64
CA ARG A 30 -4.89 -16.03 -16.06
C ARG A 30 -4.74 -14.82 -16.97
N ALA A 31 -5.32 -13.68 -16.60
CA ALA A 31 -5.20 -12.44 -17.38
C ALA A 31 -3.74 -11.94 -17.44
N GLY A 32 -2.98 -12.15 -16.38
CA GLY A 32 -1.55 -11.85 -16.29
C GLY A 32 -0.64 -12.87 -16.96
N SER A 33 -1.19 -13.90 -17.62
CA SER A 33 -0.45 -14.98 -18.29
C SER A 33 0.44 -15.81 -17.37
N MET A 34 0.05 -15.93 -16.10
CA MET A 34 0.62 -16.92 -15.18
C MET A 34 0.14 -18.30 -15.58
N VAL A 35 1.05 -19.26 -15.58
CA VAL A 35 0.74 -20.65 -15.96
C VAL A 35 1.35 -21.63 -14.97
N THR A 36 0.69 -22.78 -14.86
CA THR A 36 1.21 -23.96 -14.20
C THR A 36 2.06 -24.74 -15.20
N VAL A 37 3.20 -25.26 -14.72
CA VAL A 37 4.17 -26.00 -15.56
C VAL A 37 4.32 -27.41 -15.01
N GLU A 38 3.95 -28.39 -15.83
CA GLU A 38 4.01 -29.80 -15.46
C GLU A 38 5.02 -30.55 -16.36
N PRO A 39 6.05 -31.19 -15.78
CA PRO A 39 6.94 -32.03 -16.56
C PRO A 39 6.22 -33.34 -16.92
N VAL A 40 6.15 -33.64 -18.22
CA VAL A 40 5.57 -34.88 -18.74
C VAL A 40 6.60 -35.64 -19.56
N GLN A 41 6.51 -36.97 -19.55
CA GLN A 41 7.38 -37.84 -20.32
C GLN A 41 6.60 -38.47 -21.48
N LEU A 42 6.97 -38.15 -22.71
CA LEU A 42 6.32 -38.69 -23.91
C LEU A 42 7.37 -39.33 -24.83
N TYR A 43 7.23 -40.63 -25.12
CA TYR A 43 8.14 -41.40 -25.98
C TYR A 43 9.65 -41.26 -25.65
N GLY A 44 10.01 -41.14 -24.37
CA GLY A 44 11.42 -40.98 -23.98
C GLY A 44 11.93 -39.53 -24.00
N HIS A 45 11.10 -38.56 -24.38
CA HIS A 45 11.40 -37.13 -24.30
C HIS A 45 10.70 -36.47 -23.12
N LYS A 46 11.43 -35.61 -22.39
CA LYS A 46 10.88 -34.75 -21.35
C LYS A 46 10.29 -33.50 -22.00
N LEU A 47 9.01 -33.27 -21.79
CA LEU A 47 8.27 -32.10 -22.24
C LEU A 47 7.74 -31.35 -21.02
N TYR A 48 7.43 -30.06 -21.19
CA TYR A 48 6.75 -29.27 -20.18
C TYR A 48 5.39 -28.84 -20.72
N LEU A 49 4.33 -29.27 -20.03
CA LEU A 49 2.98 -28.85 -20.32
C LEU A 49 2.71 -27.52 -19.61
N LEU A 50 2.23 -26.54 -20.37
CA LEU A 50 1.76 -25.27 -19.84
C LEU A 50 0.24 -25.33 -19.79
N SER A 51 -0.32 -25.15 -18.59
CA SER A 51 -1.77 -25.12 -18.36
C SER A 51 -2.18 -23.82 -17.67
N PRO A 52 -3.42 -23.33 -17.92
CA PRO A 52 -3.99 -22.27 -17.10
C PRO A 52 -4.02 -22.69 -15.63
N PRO A 53 -3.81 -21.77 -14.69
CA PRO A 53 -3.83 -22.09 -13.28
C PRO A 53 -5.24 -22.46 -12.84
N GLU A 54 -5.33 -23.57 -12.11
CA GLU A 54 -6.57 -24.15 -11.57
C GLU A 54 -6.35 -24.53 -10.11
N LEU A 55 -7.43 -24.55 -9.32
CA LEU A 55 -7.37 -25.03 -7.94
C LEU A 55 -7.31 -26.54 -7.96
N ASP A 56 -6.33 -27.09 -7.26
CA ASP A 56 -6.28 -28.50 -6.94
C ASP A 56 -7.50 -28.90 -6.09
N GLU A 57 -8.15 -30.01 -6.44
CA GLU A 57 -9.38 -30.47 -5.78
C GLU A 57 -9.13 -30.92 -4.34
N GLU A 58 -7.94 -31.44 -4.02
CA GLU A 58 -7.60 -31.98 -2.70
C GLU A 58 -7.16 -30.87 -1.75
N ASP A 59 -6.20 -30.05 -2.18
CA ASP A 59 -5.58 -29.01 -1.36
C ASP A 59 -6.30 -27.66 -1.45
N GLY A 60 -7.11 -27.41 -2.48
CA GLY A 60 -7.73 -26.11 -2.73
C GLY A 60 -6.71 -25.03 -3.07
N LYS A 61 -5.60 -25.42 -3.69
CA LYS A 61 -4.46 -24.54 -3.99
C LYS A 61 -4.21 -24.49 -5.49
N ALA A 62 -3.86 -23.31 -5.99
CA ALA A 62 -3.30 -23.15 -7.33
C ALA A 62 -1.83 -22.73 -7.17
N VAL A 63 -0.94 -23.34 -7.96
CA VAL A 63 0.49 -23.02 -7.95
C VAL A 63 1.04 -22.86 -9.36
N GLY A 64 2.09 -22.06 -9.48
CA GLY A 64 2.82 -21.88 -10.73
C GLY A 64 4.07 -21.05 -10.51
N HIS A 65 4.92 -20.98 -11.52
CA HIS A 65 6.19 -20.26 -11.43
C HIS A 65 6.62 -19.63 -12.77
N TYR A 66 5.87 -19.85 -13.84
CA TYR A 66 6.19 -19.35 -15.17
C TYR A 66 5.19 -18.30 -15.61
N ASN A 67 5.69 -17.24 -16.25
CA ASN A 67 4.87 -16.26 -16.93
C ASN A 67 5.11 -16.36 -18.44
N TYR A 68 4.04 -16.60 -19.19
CA TYR A 68 4.14 -16.84 -20.63
C TYR A 68 4.56 -15.59 -21.42
N LEU A 69 4.15 -14.39 -20.98
CA LEU A 69 4.48 -13.14 -21.68
C LEU A 69 5.93 -12.70 -21.44
N ASP A 70 6.46 -12.97 -20.26
CA ASP A 70 7.87 -12.72 -19.97
C ASP A 70 8.80 -13.79 -20.55
N GLU A 71 8.23 -14.91 -21.02
CA GLU A 71 8.94 -16.14 -21.38
C GLU A 71 9.92 -16.61 -20.28
N ASN A 72 9.58 -16.32 -19.01
CA ASN A 72 10.50 -16.44 -17.89
C ASN A 72 9.84 -17.07 -16.66
N SER A 73 10.68 -17.64 -15.80
CA SER A 73 10.29 -18.26 -14.55
C SER A 73 10.77 -17.47 -13.35
N GLY A 74 9.85 -17.15 -12.44
CA GLY A 74 10.16 -16.74 -11.07
C GLY A 74 10.28 -17.95 -10.15
N GLU A 75 10.27 -17.69 -8.84
CA GLU A 75 9.95 -18.73 -7.85
C GLU A 75 8.45 -19.05 -7.87
N GLN A 76 8.04 -20.02 -7.07
CA GLN A 76 6.65 -20.46 -7.05
C GLN A 76 5.74 -19.43 -6.36
N TRP A 77 4.63 -19.09 -7.00
CA TRP A 77 3.47 -18.47 -6.38
C TRP A 77 2.45 -19.53 -5.95
N CYS A 78 1.67 -19.22 -4.93
CA CYS A 78 0.64 -20.10 -4.38
C CYS A 78 -0.59 -19.28 -3.98
N LEU A 79 -1.74 -19.65 -4.55
CA LEU A 79 -3.06 -19.22 -4.11
C LEU A 79 -3.67 -20.33 -3.26
N ASN A 80 -4.08 -20.02 -2.04
CA ASN A 80 -4.76 -20.95 -1.15
C ASN A 80 -6.19 -20.47 -0.92
N ALA A 81 -7.15 -21.17 -1.54
CA ALA A 81 -8.56 -20.84 -1.43
C ALA A 81 -9.16 -21.19 -0.06
N LYS A 82 -8.61 -22.19 0.64
CA LYS A 82 -9.11 -22.59 1.96
C LYS A 82 -8.76 -21.58 3.04
N ASP A 83 -7.53 -21.07 3.01
CA ASP A 83 -7.03 -20.12 4.01
C ASP A 83 -7.25 -18.65 3.60
N GLY A 84 -7.64 -18.38 2.35
CA GLY A 84 -7.87 -17.03 1.87
C GLY A 84 -6.56 -16.23 1.79
N TRP A 85 -5.53 -16.85 1.23
CA TRP A 85 -4.19 -16.29 1.20
C TRP A 85 -3.53 -16.46 -0.16
N PHE A 86 -2.66 -15.54 -0.51
CA PHE A 86 -1.80 -15.63 -1.68
C PHE A 86 -0.38 -15.20 -1.32
N GLY A 87 0.61 -15.91 -1.84
CA GLY A 87 2.00 -15.51 -1.70
C GLY A 87 2.85 -15.97 -2.86
N CYS A 88 4.04 -15.39 -2.94
CA CYS A 88 5.01 -15.67 -3.99
C CYS A 88 6.42 -15.62 -3.41
N GLY A 89 7.29 -16.50 -3.89
CA GLY A 89 8.73 -16.34 -3.70
C GLY A 89 9.29 -15.17 -4.51
N LYS A 90 10.57 -15.24 -4.87
CA LYS A 90 11.22 -14.24 -5.72
C LYS A 90 10.52 -14.07 -7.07
N ILE A 91 10.16 -12.84 -7.36
CA ILE A 91 9.51 -12.39 -8.59
C ILE A 91 10.60 -12.06 -9.63
N ILE A 92 10.39 -12.48 -10.87
CA ILE A 92 11.29 -12.23 -12.00
C ILE A 92 10.46 -11.94 -13.26
N GLY A 93 10.78 -10.86 -13.97
CA GLY A 93 10.05 -10.45 -15.18
C GLY A 93 9.00 -9.37 -14.91
N SER A 94 8.68 -8.56 -15.92
CA SER A 94 7.81 -7.39 -15.76
C SER A 94 6.33 -7.77 -15.68
N CYS A 95 5.88 -8.72 -16.50
CA CYS A 95 4.50 -9.20 -16.48
C CYS A 95 4.25 -10.05 -15.23
N TYR A 96 5.24 -10.84 -14.83
CA TYR A 96 5.22 -11.61 -13.59
C TYR A 96 5.05 -10.66 -12.40
N TYR A 97 5.92 -9.64 -12.28
CA TYR A 97 5.83 -8.61 -11.25
C TYR A 97 4.46 -7.95 -11.19
N SER A 98 3.98 -7.46 -12.35
CA SER A 98 2.72 -6.71 -12.39
C SER A 98 1.53 -7.56 -11.97
N THR A 99 1.53 -8.85 -12.35
CA THR A 99 0.46 -9.77 -11.98
C THR A 99 0.51 -10.13 -10.50
N ILE A 100 1.69 -10.44 -9.95
CA ILE A 100 1.84 -10.74 -8.52
C ILE A 100 1.44 -9.54 -7.66
N ALA A 101 1.85 -8.33 -8.04
CA ALA A 101 1.47 -7.09 -7.37
C ALA A 101 -0.05 -6.93 -7.35
N ALA A 102 -0.72 -7.11 -8.50
CA ALA A 102 -2.16 -7.01 -8.60
C ALA A 102 -2.90 -8.06 -7.74
N VAL A 103 -2.42 -9.31 -7.70
CA VAL A 103 -3.05 -10.34 -6.87
C VAL A 103 -2.84 -10.06 -5.38
N HIS A 104 -1.67 -9.58 -4.96
CA HIS A 104 -1.46 -9.13 -3.57
C HIS A 104 -2.40 -7.98 -3.20
N ILE A 105 -2.57 -6.99 -4.09
CA ILE A 105 -3.49 -5.87 -3.88
C ILE A 105 -4.94 -6.36 -3.81
N LEU A 106 -5.30 -7.36 -4.62
CA LEU A 106 -6.62 -7.99 -4.49
C LEU A 106 -6.77 -8.66 -3.12
N THR A 107 -5.76 -9.39 -2.64
CA THR A 107 -5.77 -9.99 -1.30
C THR A 107 -5.98 -8.94 -0.21
N THR A 108 -5.32 -7.79 -0.28
CA THR A 108 -5.50 -6.70 0.69
C THR A 108 -6.85 -6.01 0.58
N LEU A 109 -7.49 -5.99 -0.61
CA LEU A 109 -8.87 -5.53 -0.82
C LEU A 109 -9.91 -6.42 -0.16
N TRP A 110 -9.65 -7.71 -0.05
CA TRP A 110 -10.55 -8.68 0.57
C TRP A 110 -10.29 -8.89 2.07
N SER A 111 -9.22 -8.31 2.61
CA SER A 111 -8.88 -8.44 4.03
C SER A 111 -9.78 -7.53 4.89
N ASN A 112 -10.29 -8.06 6.00
CA ASN A 112 -11.01 -7.28 7.01
C ASN A 112 -10.07 -6.45 7.89
N SER A 113 -8.84 -6.92 8.08
CA SER A 113 -7.78 -6.17 8.78
C SER A 113 -7.08 -5.23 7.81
N TYR A 114 -6.60 -4.09 8.31
CA TYR A 114 -5.77 -3.20 7.51
C TYR A 114 -4.51 -3.95 7.03
N ALA A 115 -4.30 -3.98 5.73
CA ALA A 115 -3.11 -4.53 5.11
C ALA A 115 -2.74 -3.78 3.83
N ALA A 116 -1.45 -3.73 3.50
CA ALA A 116 -0.95 -3.14 2.26
C ALA A 116 0.07 -4.04 1.57
N THR A 117 0.23 -3.89 0.25
CA THR A 117 1.19 -4.69 -0.51
C THR A 117 2.58 -4.07 -0.48
N LEU A 118 3.58 -4.87 -0.13
CA LEU A 118 5.00 -4.50 -0.21
C LEU A 118 5.70 -5.35 -1.26
N ILE A 119 6.54 -4.74 -2.10
CA ILE A 119 7.48 -5.47 -2.93
C ILE A 119 8.89 -4.92 -2.70
N ASN A 120 9.80 -5.81 -2.35
CA ASN A 120 11.17 -5.50 -1.92
C ASN A 120 11.22 -4.47 -0.78
N GLY A 121 10.23 -4.57 0.12
CA GLY A 121 10.05 -3.68 1.25
C GLY A 121 9.46 -2.30 0.92
N CYS A 122 9.16 -2.03 -0.35
CA CYS A 122 8.53 -0.78 -0.78
C CYS A 122 7.02 -0.97 -0.95
N LEU A 123 6.23 -0.04 -0.43
CA LEU A 123 4.79 0.05 -0.67
C LEU A 123 4.52 0.21 -2.17
N VAL A 124 3.57 -0.57 -2.67
CA VAL A 124 3.18 -0.53 -4.08
C VAL A 124 2.18 0.61 -4.29
N ARG A 125 2.35 1.37 -5.39
CA ARG A 125 1.37 2.35 -5.84
C ARG A 125 0.15 1.64 -6.41
N GLU A 126 -0.88 1.45 -5.59
CA GLU A 126 -1.96 0.50 -5.86
C GLU A 126 -2.96 1.01 -6.92
N LYS A 127 -3.09 2.32 -7.14
CA LYS A 127 -4.12 2.92 -8.03
C LYS A 127 -4.16 2.34 -9.44
N THR A 128 -3.00 2.18 -10.09
CA THR A 128 -2.93 1.63 -11.45
C THR A 128 -3.31 0.15 -11.48
N TYR A 129 -2.93 -0.61 -10.45
CA TYR A 129 -3.30 -2.01 -10.33
C TYR A 129 -4.78 -2.18 -10.04
N ILE A 130 -5.37 -1.37 -9.15
CA ILE A 130 -6.81 -1.37 -8.87
C ILE A 130 -7.62 -1.10 -10.14
N ARG A 131 -7.17 -0.17 -10.99
CA ARG A 131 -7.80 0.07 -12.31
C ARG A 131 -7.77 -1.18 -13.20
N TRP A 132 -6.63 -1.87 -13.27
CA TRP A 132 -6.52 -3.11 -14.04
C TRP A 132 -7.37 -4.24 -13.45
N ILE A 133 -7.38 -4.40 -12.13
CA ILE A 133 -8.22 -5.35 -11.40
C ILE A 133 -9.70 -5.11 -11.75
N ASN A 134 -10.16 -3.87 -11.64
CA ASN A 134 -11.53 -3.49 -11.99
C ASN A 134 -11.86 -3.79 -13.46
N TYR A 135 -10.93 -3.53 -14.38
CA TYR A 135 -11.10 -3.87 -15.79
C TYR A 135 -11.23 -5.40 -16.01
N VAL A 136 -10.35 -6.20 -15.41
CA VAL A 136 -10.35 -7.67 -15.60
C VAL A 136 -11.56 -8.32 -14.92
N LEU A 137 -11.91 -7.87 -13.71
CA LEU A 137 -12.96 -8.47 -12.91
C LEU A 137 -14.35 -7.91 -13.21
N GLY A 138 -14.45 -6.70 -13.77
CA GLY A 138 -15.71 -5.98 -13.93
C GLY A 138 -16.21 -5.37 -12.62
N THR A 139 -15.29 -5.03 -11.70
CA THR A 139 -15.57 -4.52 -10.36
C THR A 139 -15.37 -3.00 -10.27
N GLN A 140 -15.67 -2.42 -9.12
CA GLN A 140 -15.49 -0.99 -8.82
C GLN A 140 -14.75 -0.78 -7.49
N TYR A 141 -13.71 -1.58 -7.23
CA TYR A 141 -12.87 -1.40 -6.05
C TYR A 141 -12.25 0.00 -6.04
N THR A 142 -12.22 0.62 -4.87
CA THR A 142 -11.52 1.88 -4.60
C THR A 142 -10.34 1.63 -3.68
N ASN A 143 -9.37 2.55 -3.65
CA ASN A 143 -8.26 2.46 -2.72
C ASN A 143 -8.63 3.06 -1.35
N GLN A 144 -9.73 2.60 -0.74
CA GLN A 144 -10.21 3.16 0.54
C GLN A 144 -9.14 3.07 1.65
N ARG A 145 -8.23 2.10 1.58
CA ARG A 145 -7.12 1.98 2.54
C ARG A 145 -6.19 3.19 2.54
N ALA A 146 -6.01 3.88 1.41
CA ALA A 146 -5.22 5.11 1.35
C ALA A 146 -5.77 6.24 2.23
N THR A 147 -7.03 6.14 2.71
CA THR A 147 -7.59 7.09 3.68
C THR A 147 -7.16 6.82 5.12
N GLN A 148 -6.47 5.71 5.40
CA GLN A 148 -6.05 5.28 6.75
C GLN A 148 -4.53 5.43 6.95
N LEU A 149 -3.99 6.61 6.63
CA LEU A 149 -2.54 6.89 6.67
C LEU A 149 -1.91 6.60 8.04
N TRP A 150 -2.66 6.84 9.12
CA TRP A 150 -2.20 6.55 10.48
C TRP A 150 -1.94 5.06 10.73
N GLU A 151 -2.77 4.16 10.19
CA GLU A 151 -2.56 2.72 10.32
C GLU A 151 -1.33 2.25 9.51
N ILE A 152 -1.10 2.86 8.34
CA ILE A 152 0.14 2.65 7.58
C ILE A 152 1.35 3.08 8.42
N GLY A 153 1.31 4.28 9.01
CA GLY A 153 2.39 4.80 9.85
C GLY A 153 2.71 3.90 11.04
N LYS A 154 1.68 3.39 11.74
CA LYS A 154 1.88 2.42 12.84
C LYS A 154 2.53 1.12 12.37
N LEU A 155 2.03 0.55 11.28
CA LEU A 155 2.50 -0.74 10.78
C LEU A 155 3.91 -0.65 10.20
N LEU A 156 4.24 0.47 9.57
CA LEU A 156 5.59 0.75 9.10
C LEU A 156 6.58 0.92 10.24
N GLN A 157 6.12 0.99 11.50
CA GLN A 157 6.92 1.28 12.70
C GLN A 157 7.93 2.38 12.38
N LEU A 158 7.50 3.64 12.45
CA LEU A 158 8.33 4.81 12.14
C LEU A 158 9.64 4.91 12.96
N ASP A 159 9.91 3.97 13.89
CA ASP A 159 11.16 3.78 14.63
C ASP A 159 12.11 2.70 14.04
N ASP A 160 11.69 1.89 13.06
CA ASP A 160 12.55 0.93 12.36
C ASP A 160 13.14 1.56 11.09
N ALA A 161 14.44 1.86 11.16
CA ALA A 161 15.20 2.49 10.09
C ALA A 161 15.15 1.74 8.75
N TYR A 162 14.82 0.44 8.73
CA TYR A 162 14.70 -0.32 7.49
C TYR A 162 13.50 0.14 6.65
N TRP A 163 12.32 0.28 7.24
CA TRP A 163 11.08 0.60 6.53
C TRP A 163 11.03 2.05 6.06
N VAL A 164 11.52 2.97 6.89
CA VAL A 164 11.70 4.39 6.55
C VAL A 164 12.66 4.55 5.38
N ARG A 165 13.78 3.80 5.36
CA ARG A 165 14.73 3.85 4.25
C ARG A 165 14.12 3.34 2.94
N CYS A 166 13.29 2.31 3.00
CA CYS A 166 12.64 1.74 1.82
C CYS A 166 11.44 2.57 1.32
N ASN A 167 10.84 3.38 2.19
CA ASN A 167 9.66 4.20 1.90
C ASN A 167 9.86 5.66 2.36
N PRO A 168 10.84 6.39 1.79
CA PRO A 168 11.24 7.71 2.27
C PRO A 168 10.22 8.81 1.96
N ASP A 169 9.33 8.58 1.00
CA ASP A 169 8.29 9.51 0.57
C ASP A 169 6.96 8.74 0.55
N LEU A 170 6.04 9.10 1.44
CA LEU A 170 4.69 8.55 1.48
C LEU A 170 3.66 9.48 0.81
N GLY A 171 4.09 10.62 0.25
CA GLY A 171 3.24 11.61 -0.38
C GLY A 171 2.44 11.04 -1.57
N TYR A 172 2.98 10.05 -2.28
CA TYR A 172 2.22 9.38 -3.36
C TYR A 172 0.97 8.64 -2.86
N LEU A 173 0.87 8.28 -1.57
CA LEU A 173 -0.35 7.69 -1.02
C LEU A 173 -1.51 8.69 -1.05
N LEU A 174 -1.21 10.00 -0.96
CA LEU A 174 -2.19 11.08 -1.13
C LEU A 174 -2.62 11.22 -2.60
N GLU A 175 -1.73 10.98 -3.57
CA GLU A 175 -2.10 10.94 -4.99
C GLU A 175 -3.05 9.77 -5.32
N ASP A 176 -2.95 8.71 -4.52
CA ASP A 176 -3.78 7.50 -4.61
C ASP A 176 -5.08 7.60 -3.79
N TYR A 177 -5.33 8.74 -3.12
CA TYR A 177 -6.57 8.99 -2.38
C TYR A 177 -7.78 9.01 -3.34
N PRO A 178 -8.74 8.06 -3.20
CA PRO A 178 -9.93 8.04 -4.03
C PRO A 178 -10.90 9.15 -3.62
N PRO A 179 -11.26 10.10 -4.51
CA PRO A 179 -12.21 11.16 -4.19
C PRO A 179 -13.57 10.64 -3.74
N GLU A 180 -13.95 9.43 -4.17
CA GLU A 180 -15.22 8.78 -3.81
C GLU A 180 -15.26 8.33 -2.36
N CYS A 181 -14.11 8.17 -1.70
CA CYS A 181 -14.00 7.87 -0.28
C CYS A 181 -13.81 9.13 0.58
N ALA A 182 -13.84 10.32 -0.03
CA ALA A 182 -13.83 11.59 0.69
C ALA A 182 -15.18 11.79 1.40
N ASP A 183 -15.29 11.26 2.62
CA ASP A 183 -16.38 11.65 3.50
C ASP A 183 -16.12 13.07 4.01
N ARG A 184 -17.00 14.03 3.66
CA ARG A 184 -16.82 15.45 3.99
C ARG A 184 -16.79 15.71 5.50
N ASP A 185 -17.49 14.89 6.29
CA ASP A 185 -17.51 15.02 7.75
C ASP A 185 -16.27 14.34 8.38
N HIS A 186 -15.72 13.31 7.74
CA HIS A 186 -14.48 12.66 8.14
C HIS A 186 -13.24 13.45 7.69
N ALA A 187 -13.35 14.21 6.59
CA ALA A 187 -12.39 15.26 6.25
C ALA A 187 -12.42 16.30 7.37
N SER A 188 -13.58 16.80 7.78
CA SER A 188 -13.69 17.72 8.93
C SER A 188 -13.19 17.14 10.25
N GLN A 189 -13.38 15.85 10.54
CA GLN A 189 -12.77 15.20 11.72
C GLN A 189 -11.26 14.95 11.58
N SER A 190 -10.76 14.72 10.36
CA SER A 190 -9.32 14.73 10.03
C SER A 190 -8.73 16.15 10.13
N TRP A 191 -9.53 17.19 9.90
CA TRP A 191 -9.17 18.60 10.07
C TRP A 191 -9.33 19.07 11.53
N GLU A 192 -10.26 18.52 12.30
CA GLU A 192 -10.39 18.78 13.75
C GLU A 192 -9.36 17.97 14.56
N MET A 193 -8.98 16.75 14.13
CA MET A 193 -7.80 16.03 14.65
C MET A 193 -6.48 16.73 14.30
N ARG A 194 -6.43 17.53 13.22
CA ARG A 194 -5.28 18.41 12.94
C ARG A 194 -5.05 19.51 13.98
N ARG A 195 -6.06 19.82 14.84
CA ARG A 195 -5.86 20.66 16.03
C ARG A 195 -5.18 19.93 17.19
N GLY A 196 -4.90 18.64 17.06
CA GLY A 196 -4.47 17.79 18.17
C GLY A 196 -3.47 16.70 17.81
N VAL A 197 -2.55 16.88 16.84
CA VAL A 197 -1.49 15.87 16.63
C VAL A 197 -0.18 16.50 16.12
N THR A 198 0.71 16.84 17.06
CA THR A 198 2.13 17.14 16.79
C THR A 198 2.85 15.99 16.07
N ALA A 199 2.40 14.74 16.20
CA ALA A 199 2.95 13.56 15.54
C ALA A 199 2.57 13.40 14.05
N GLU A 200 1.38 13.82 13.62
CA GLU A 200 0.97 13.78 12.20
C GLU A 200 1.56 14.94 11.41
N ALA A 201 1.69 16.12 12.01
CA ALA A 201 2.43 17.23 11.41
C ALA A 201 3.92 16.89 11.25
N ALA A 202 4.51 16.17 12.22
CA ALA A 202 5.86 15.62 12.11
C ALA A 202 5.97 14.53 11.05
N PHE A 203 4.93 13.69 10.86
CA PHE A 203 4.85 12.69 9.80
C PHE A 203 4.73 13.31 8.41
N ILE A 204 3.92 14.36 8.25
CA ILE A 204 3.86 15.12 6.99
C ILE A 204 5.19 15.84 6.74
N ARG A 205 5.86 16.39 7.77
CA ARG A 205 7.22 16.93 7.67
C ARG A 205 8.26 15.89 7.25
N SER A 206 8.20 14.68 7.80
CA SER A 206 9.15 13.61 7.45
C SER A 206 8.93 13.06 6.05
N CYS A 207 7.69 13.12 5.53
CA CYS A 207 7.33 12.71 4.17
C CYS A 207 7.57 13.81 3.11
N SER A 208 7.87 15.05 3.52
CA SER A 208 8.05 16.19 2.61
C SER A 208 9.53 16.42 2.33
N THR A 209 9.99 16.09 1.11
CA THR A 209 11.26 16.65 0.62
C THR A 209 11.03 18.14 0.31
N PRO A 210 11.95 19.07 0.66
CA PRO A 210 11.70 20.50 0.52
C PRO A 210 11.47 20.90 -0.94
N GLY A 211 10.35 21.57 -1.24
CA GLY A 211 10.24 22.36 -2.46
C GLY A 211 8.87 22.46 -3.12
N LEU A 212 8.01 21.44 -3.05
CA LEU A 212 6.73 21.46 -3.80
C LEU A 212 5.49 21.31 -2.90
N ALA A 213 5.57 20.53 -1.82
CA ALA A 213 4.47 20.42 -0.85
C ALA A 213 4.33 21.68 0.02
N TRP A 214 5.42 22.46 0.18
CA TRP A 214 5.45 23.65 1.02
C TRP A 214 4.71 24.84 0.40
N GLU A 215 4.79 25.01 -0.93
CA GLU A 215 4.05 26.09 -1.62
C GLU A 215 2.53 25.84 -1.58
N ALA A 216 2.10 24.59 -1.74
CA ALA A 216 0.69 24.22 -1.63
C ALA A 216 0.15 24.35 -0.18
N LEU A 217 0.99 24.08 0.83
CA LEU A 217 0.66 24.32 2.24
C LEU A 217 0.67 25.82 2.58
N ALA A 218 1.60 26.59 2.04
CA ALA A 218 1.70 28.03 2.25
C ALA A 218 0.53 28.79 1.59
N ASP A 219 0.15 28.42 0.37
CA ASP A 219 -1.02 28.98 -0.31
C ASP A 219 -2.31 28.67 0.46
N TYR A 220 -2.44 27.46 1.02
CA TYR A 220 -3.58 27.08 1.85
C TYR A 220 -3.63 27.82 3.20
N CYS A 221 -2.46 28.03 3.85
CA CYS A 221 -2.34 28.79 5.09
C CYS A 221 -2.60 30.30 4.90
N LEU A 222 -2.24 30.86 3.74
CA LEU A 222 -2.55 32.24 3.37
C LEU A 222 -4.06 32.47 3.14
N GLU A 223 -4.77 31.45 2.66
CA GLU A 223 -6.24 31.51 2.47
C GLU A 223 -7.03 31.37 3.78
N HIS A 224 -6.40 30.93 4.88
CA HIS A 224 -7.05 30.66 6.18
C HIS A 224 -6.30 31.32 7.37
N SER A 225 -5.88 32.59 7.21
CA SER A 225 -5.07 33.34 8.19
C SER A 225 -5.66 33.42 9.60
N ASP A 226 -6.98 33.43 9.70
CA ASP A 226 -7.72 33.68 10.94
C ASP A 226 -7.62 32.50 11.93
N GLU A 227 -7.23 31.32 11.44
CA GLU A 227 -7.06 30.10 12.24
C GLU A 227 -5.64 29.97 12.84
N LEU A 228 -4.67 30.77 12.35
CA LEU A 228 -3.28 30.77 12.84
C LEU A 228 -3.09 31.62 14.10
N ASP A 229 -3.89 32.67 14.30
CA ASP A 229 -3.85 33.51 15.51
C ASP A 229 -4.27 32.75 16.78
N GLU A 230 -5.14 31.73 16.66
CA GLU A 230 -5.50 30.86 17.80
C GLU A 230 -4.37 29.90 18.19
N LEU A 231 -3.49 29.53 17.26
CA LEU A 231 -2.34 28.64 17.49
C LEU A 231 -1.25 29.32 18.34
N ALA A 232 -0.98 30.60 18.11
CA ALA A 232 -0.03 31.39 18.90
C ALA A 232 -0.41 31.47 20.40
N HIS A 233 -1.70 31.35 20.73
CA HIS A 233 -2.18 31.44 22.11
C HIS A 233 -2.14 30.11 22.90
N THR A 234 -1.80 28.98 22.27
CA THR A 234 -1.76 27.65 22.94
C THR A 234 -0.36 27.16 23.33
N SER A 235 0.68 27.98 23.08
CA SER A 235 2.10 27.71 23.40
C SER A 235 2.41 27.39 24.89
N THR A 236 1.51 27.68 25.83
CA THR A 236 1.74 27.42 27.26
C THR A 236 1.55 25.96 27.73
N ALA A 237 1.19 25.01 26.85
CA ALA A 237 0.91 23.62 27.24
C ALA A 237 2.11 22.64 27.18
N TRP A 238 3.35 23.12 27.00
CA TRP A 238 4.49 22.30 26.57
C TRP A 238 5.44 21.85 27.70
N ALA A 239 5.11 22.11 28.97
CA ALA A 239 6.00 21.91 30.13
C ALA A 239 6.26 20.43 30.54
N GLY A 240 5.91 19.45 29.71
CA GLY A 240 6.01 18.01 30.03
C GLY A 240 6.86 17.17 29.08
N TYR A 241 7.46 17.76 28.06
CA TYR A 241 8.25 17.06 27.04
C TYR A 241 9.76 17.33 27.18
N PRO A 242 10.63 16.42 26.68
CA PRO A 242 12.08 16.57 26.72
C PRO A 242 12.55 17.93 26.15
N ASP A 243 13.57 18.56 26.76
CA ASP A 243 14.03 19.92 26.42
C ASP A 243 14.42 20.11 24.93
N ASP A 244 14.78 19.01 24.25
CA ASP A 244 15.06 18.91 22.82
C ASP A 244 13.82 19.13 21.92
N TRP A 245 12.61 18.88 22.43
CA TRP A 245 11.35 19.10 21.71
C TRP A 245 10.83 20.53 21.85
N ALA A 246 11.10 21.18 22.97
CA ALA A 246 10.80 22.61 23.15
C ALA A 246 11.65 23.47 22.22
N ALA A 247 12.95 23.15 22.08
CA ALA A 247 13.85 23.85 21.16
C ALA A 247 13.44 23.69 19.68
N ALA A 248 12.98 22.49 19.28
CA ALA A 248 12.48 22.23 17.93
C ALA A 248 11.16 22.97 17.63
N SER A 249 10.34 23.25 18.65
CA SER A 249 9.12 24.05 18.52
C SER A 249 9.40 25.54 18.37
N ASP A 250 10.42 26.06 19.07
CA ASP A 250 10.80 27.47 18.98
C ASP A 250 11.43 27.78 17.61
N GLU A 251 12.30 26.91 17.09
CA GLU A 251 12.85 27.03 15.72
C GLU A 251 11.74 26.98 14.64
N LEU A 252 10.71 26.17 14.86
CA LEU A 252 9.54 26.02 13.97
C LEU A 252 8.68 27.28 13.91
N MET A 253 8.51 27.95 15.05
CA MET A 253 7.75 29.20 15.16
C MET A 253 8.53 30.39 14.60
N ASP A 254 9.86 30.43 14.80
CA ASP A 254 10.73 31.46 14.21
C ASP A 254 10.81 31.33 12.67
N GLU A 255 10.86 30.11 12.12
CA GLU A 255 10.79 29.89 10.67
C GLU A 255 9.42 30.28 10.08
N LEU A 256 8.32 29.98 10.77
CA LEU A 256 6.98 30.36 10.33
C LEU A 256 6.77 31.88 10.39
N LEU A 257 7.26 32.55 11.43
CA LEU A 257 7.22 34.01 11.54
C LEU A 257 8.15 34.71 10.53
N GLY A 258 9.28 34.10 10.20
CA GLY A 258 10.20 34.59 9.16
C GLY A 258 9.66 34.49 7.73
N VAL A 259 8.64 33.66 7.50
CA VAL A 259 7.93 33.54 6.22
C VAL A 259 6.72 34.48 6.15
N LEU A 260 6.21 34.95 7.30
CA LEU A 260 5.01 35.80 7.41
C LEU A 260 5.31 37.31 7.55
N LEU A 261 6.58 37.73 7.58
CA LEU A 261 7.04 39.13 7.58
C LEU A 261 7.90 39.44 6.35
#